data_AF-A0A7S0XVY5-F1
#
_entry.id   AF-A0A7S0XVY5-F1
#
_cell.length_a   1.000
_cell.length_b   1.000
_cell.length_c   1.000
_cell.angle_alpha   90.00
_cell.angle_beta   90.00
_cell.angle_gamma   90.00
#
_symmetry.space_group_name_H-M   'P 1'
#
loop_
_entity.id
_entity.type
_entity.pdbx_description
1 polymer ?
#
loop_
_entity_poly.entity_id
_entity_poly.type
_entity_poly.pdbx_seq_one_letter_code
_entity_poly.pdbx_strand_id
1 'polypeptide(L)'
;AVAEHWDIPSHELEVRSKLGEGATGNVYEAEWRGLRVAVKMLISDFAENSTQYQDFVHEIELLSQLRHPLLVTFLGVQIDGEPPCIVTELMAGGSIEDLYAQKAKETGNPWVASRRQLHGWMCDVLRALRFLHEGSRCIIHRDIKP
;
A
#
# COMPACT_ATOMS: atom_id res chain seq x y z
N ALA A 1 -18.66 -2.53 -13.15
CA ALA A 1 -17.91 -3.43 -12.24
C ALA A 1 -17.25 -2.61 -11.12
N VAL A 2 -16.75 -3.21 -10.02
CA VAL A 2 -16.13 -2.47 -8.87
C VAL A 2 -15.13 -1.39 -9.34
N ALA A 3 -14.42 -1.65 -10.43
CA ALA A 3 -13.51 -0.73 -11.11
C ALA A 3 -14.09 0.66 -11.48
N GLU A 4 -15.35 0.78 -11.94
CA GLU A 4 -15.86 2.03 -12.54
C GLU A 4 -15.95 3.19 -11.54
N HIS A 5 -16.15 2.92 -10.26
CA HIS A 5 -16.23 3.97 -9.23
C HIS A 5 -14.86 4.41 -8.73
N TRP A 6 -13.83 3.58 -8.93
CA TRP A 6 -12.49 3.80 -8.42
C TRP A 6 -11.51 4.23 -9.51
N ASP A 7 -11.96 4.34 -10.75
CA ASP A 7 -11.11 4.68 -11.88
C ASP A 7 -10.59 6.12 -11.79
N ILE A 8 -9.27 6.26 -11.93
CA ILE A 8 -8.53 7.52 -11.96
C ILE A 8 -8.06 7.72 -13.40
N PRO A 9 -8.53 8.78 -14.09
CA PRO A 9 -8.05 9.08 -15.42
C PRO A 9 -6.54 9.32 -15.43
N SER A 10 -5.85 8.78 -16.42
CA SER A 10 -4.37 8.81 -16.50
C SER A 10 -3.76 10.20 -16.47
N HIS A 11 -4.47 11.22 -16.97
CA HIS A 11 -4.02 12.61 -16.98
C HIS A 11 -4.13 13.30 -15.60
N GLU A 12 -4.79 12.68 -14.62
CA GLU A 12 -4.89 13.22 -13.25
C GLU A 12 -3.79 12.70 -12.32
N LEU A 13 -2.99 11.72 -12.75
CA LEU A 13 -1.96 11.07 -11.95
C LEU A 13 -0.56 11.40 -12.48
N GLU A 14 0.19 12.21 -11.73
CA GLU A 14 1.56 12.59 -12.07
C GLU A 14 2.56 11.72 -11.28
N VAL A 15 3.12 10.71 -11.92
CA VAL A 15 4.08 9.79 -11.29
C VAL A 15 5.44 10.47 -11.12
N ARG A 16 6.05 10.27 -9.94
CA ARG A 16 7.31 10.88 -9.53
C ARG A 16 8.39 9.81 -9.30
N SER A 17 9.03 9.83 -8.12
CA SER A 17 10.14 8.95 -7.78
C SER A 17 9.68 7.55 -7.36
N LYS A 18 10.51 6.55 -7.64
CA LYS A 18 10.33 5.19 -7.14
C LYS A 18 10.53 5.16 -5.63
N LEU A 19 9.58 4.55 -4.91
CA LEU A 19 9.63 4.32 -3.46
C LEU A 19 10.14 2.92 -3.12
N GLY A 20 9.78 1.92 -3.92
CA GLY A 20 10.14 0.53 -3.65
C GLY A 20 9.92 -0.41 -4.82
N GLU A 21 10.43 -1.62 -4.68
CA GLU A 21 10.29 -2.72 -5.63
C GLU A 21 9.98 -3.99 -4.85
N GLY A 22 9.01 -4.75 -5.35
CA GLY A 22 8.62 -6.03 -4.78
C GLY A 22 8.22 -7.03 -5.85
N ALA A 23 7.97 -8.27 -5.42
CA ALA A 23 7.59 -9.37 -6.32
C ALA A 23 6.32 -9.10 -7.13
N THR A 24 5.43 -8.23 -6.63
CA THR A 24 4.13 -7.92 -7.23
C THR A 24 4.13 -6.60 -8.01
N GLY A 25 5.23 -5.85 -8.04
CA GLY A 25 5.23 -4.54 -8.68
C GLY A 25 6.26 -3.56 -8.13
N ASN A 26 6.34 -2.42 -8.81
CA ASN A 26 7.09 -1.26 -8.38
C ASN A 26 6.15 -0.26 -7.72
N VAL A 27 6.57 0.35 -6.62
CA VAL A 27 5.81 1.39 -5.94
C VAL A 27 6.48 2.74 -6.19
N TYR A 28 5.69 3.73 -6.60
CA TYR A 28 6.12 5.09 -6.90
C TYR A 28 5.36 6.08 -6.03
N GLU A 29 5.99 7.21 -5.73
CA GLU A 29 5.27 8.40 -5.30
C GLU A 29 4.61 9.03 -6.52
N ALA A 30 3.41 9.58 -6.36
CA ALA A 30 2.75 10.38 -7.38
C ALA A 30 1.97 11.54 -6.76
N GLU A 31 1.48 12.44 -7.61
CA GLU A 31 0.51 13.46 -7.25
C GLU A 31 -0.83 13.19 -7.94
N TRP A 32 -1.92 13.20 -7.18
CA TRP A 32 -3.29 13.08 -7.68
C TRP A 32 -4.13 14.22 -7.12
N ARG A 33 -4.58 15.14 -7.99
CA ARG A 33 -5.38 16.33 -7.60
C ARG A 33 -4.76 17.14 -6.44
N GLY A 34 -3.43 17.30 -6.45
CA GLY A 34 -2.67 18.00 -5.41
C GLY A 34 -2.37 17.18 -4.15
N LEU A 35 -2.85 15.92 -4.07
CA LEU A 35 -2.54 15.00 -2.98
C LEU A 35 -1.33 14.12 -3.35
N ARG A 36 -0.35 14.00 -2.44
CA ARG A 36 0.72 13.02 -2.57
C ARG A 36 0.18 11.62 -2.28
N VAL A 37 0.41 10.69 -3.19
CA VAL A 37 -0.11 9.32 -3.14
C VAL A 37 1.00 8.30 -3.42
N ALA A 38 0.75 7.05 -3.05
CA ALA A 38 1.58 5.91 -3.45
C ALA A 38 0.88 5.15 -4.57
N VAL A 39 1.64 4.78 -5.60
CA VAL A 39 1.15 4.11 -6.80
C VAL A 39 1.90 2.81 -6.99
N LYS A 40 1.21 1.68 -6.84
CA LYS A 40 1.77 0.36 -7.11
C LYS A 40 1.47 -0.01 -8.56
N MET A 41 2.50 0.02 -9.39
CA MET A 41 2.49 -0.38 -10.79
C MET A 41 2.87 -1.86 -10.91
N LEU A 42 2.07 -2.63 -11.63
CA LEU A 42 2.39 -4.02 -11.93
C LEU A 42 3.58 -4.14 -12.89
N ILE A 43 4.31 -5.24 -12.79
CA ILE A 43 5.36 -5.58 -13.76
C ILE A 43 4.67 -5.95 -15.09
N SER A 44 5.10 -5.31 -16.17
CA SER A 44 4.53 -5.41 -17.51
C SER A 44 4.56 -6.85 -18.04
N ASP A 45 3.42 -7.53 -18.02
CA ASP A 45 3.02 -8.63 -18.92
C ASP A 45 1.49 -8.84 -18.77
N PHE A 46 0.74 -7.91 -19.37
CA PHE A 46 -0.71 -7.79 -19.29
C PHE A 46 -1.41 -8.69 -20.32
N ALA A 47 -1.34 -10.01 -20.12
CA ALA A 47 -2.38 -10.86 -20.68
C ALA A 47 -3.60 -10.79 -19.74
N GLU A 48 -4.79 -10.43 -20.24
CA GLU A 48 -6.04 -10.32 -19.46
C GLU A 48 -6.43 -11.59 -18.68
N ASN A 49 -5.74 -12.71 -18.91
CA ASN A 49 -5.94 -13.99 -18.24
C ASN A 49 -4.69 -14.47 -17.47
N SER A 50 -3.70 -13.62 -17.24
CA SER A 50 -2.54 -13.96 -16.43
C SER A 50 -2.92 -14.04 -14.95
N THR A 51 -2.21 -14.89 -14.20
CA THR A 51 -2.38 -14.96 -12.74
C THR A 51 -2.13 -13.60 -12.08
N GLN A 52 -1.18 -12.81 -12.61
CA GLN A 52 -0.89 -11.47 -12.10
C GLN A 52 -2.09 -10.51 -12.25
N TYR A 53 -2.81 -10.58 -13.37
CA TYR A 53 -4.01 -9.77 -13.57
C TYR A 53 -5.13 -10.18 -12.59
N GLN A 54 -5.33 -11.49 -12.39
CA GLN A 54 -6.31 -11.97 -11.41
C GLN A 54 -5.96 -11.55 -9.98
N ASP A 55 -4.68 -11.63 -9.59
CA ASP A 55 -4.20 -11.18 -8.29
C ASP A 55 -4.42 -9.68 -8.10
N PHE A 56 -4.21 -8.87 -9.14
CA PHE A 56 -4.47 -7.43 -9.12
C PHE A 56 -5.95 -7.08 -8.97
N VAL A 57 -6.82 -7.72 -9.75
CA VAL A 57 -8.27 -7.53 -9.62
C VAL A 57 -8.73 -7.94 -8.22
N HIS A 58 -8.22 -9.06 -7.70
CA HIS A 58 -8.50 -9.50 -6.34
C HIS A 58 -8.03 -8.50 -5.29
N GLU A 59 -6.84 -7.91 -5.46
CA GLU A 59 -6.30 -6.88 -4.58
C GLU A 59 -7.19 -5.63 -4.56
N ILE A 60 -7.65 -5.16 -5.73
CA ILE A 60 -8.59 -4.03 -5.83
C ILE A 60 -9.92 -4.34 -5.14
N GLU A 61 -10.50 -5.51 -5.42
CA GLU A 61 -11.77 -5.93 -4.80
C GLU A 61 -11.66 -5.95 -3.28
N LEU A 62 -10.57 -6.49 -2.74
CA LEU A 62 -10.31 -6.53 -1.31
C LEU A 62 -10.12 -5.13 -0.73
N LEU A 63 -9.19 -4.35 -1.30
CA LEU A 63 -8.83 -3.02 -0.79
C LEU A 63 -9.98 -2.02 -0.88
N SER A 64 -10.81 -2.10 -1.93
CA SER A 64 -11.96 -1.21 -2.12
C SER A 64 -12.99 -1.30 -0.98
N GLN A 65 -13.05 -2.43 -0.26
CA GLN A 65 -13.99 -2.67 0.83
C GLN A 65 -13.44 -2.33 2.22
N LEU A 66 -12.14 -2.04 2.34
CA LEU A 66 -11.50 -1.81 3.64
C LEU A 66 -11.42 -0.32 3.96
N ARG A 67 -12.04 0.08 5.08
CA ARG A 67 -11.95 1.44 5.63
C ARG A 67 -11.67 1.40 7.12
N HIS A 68 -10.42 1.68 7.48
CA HIS A 68 -9.97 1.68 8.88
C HIS A 68 -8.74 2.59 9.02
N PRO A 69 -8.64 3.44 10.05
CA PRO A 69 -7.55 4.44 10.18
C PRO A 69 -6.15 3.83 10.42
N LEU A 70 -6.07 2.53 10.71
CA LEU A 70 -4.80 1.81 10.92
C LEU A 70 -4.48 0.84 9.77
N LEU A 71 -5.18 0.97 8.65
CA LEU A 71 -4.86 0.31 7.39
C LEU A 71 -4.57 1.38 6.34
N VAL A 72 -3.66 1.06 5.42
CA VAL A 72 -3.38 1.94 4.28
C VAL A 72 -4.65 2.11 3.45
N THR A 73 -5.04 3.36 3.23
CA THR A 73 -6.28 3.72 2.55
C THR A 73 -6.13 3.58 1.04
N PHE A 74 -6.97 2.74 0.46
CA PHE A 74 -7.17 2.67 -0.99
C PHE A 74 -7.91 3.90 -1.50
N LEU A 75 -7.37 4.52 -2.54
CA LEU A 75 -7.88 5.76 -3.13
C LEU A 75 -8.49 5.54 -4.51
N GLY A 76 -7.92 4.63 -5.30
CA GLY A 76 -8.43 4.31 -6.62
C GLY A 76 -7.51 3.38 -7.41
N VAL A 77 -7.86 3.19 -8.67
CA VAL A 77 -7.13 2.38 -9.64
C VAL A 77 -7.04 3.17 -10.95
N GLN A 78 -5.94 3.05 -11.67
CA GLN A 78 -5.88 3.51 -13.06
C GLN A 78 -5.76 2.29 -13.96
N ILE A 79 -6.83 1.97 -14.68
CA ILE A 79 -6.90 0.78 -15.55
C ILE A 79 -6.40 1.09 -16.95
N ASP A 80 -6.70 2.28 -17.46
CA ASP A 80 -6.29 2.73 -18.80
C ASP A 80 -4.80 3.15 -18.87
N GLY A 81 -4.05 2.98 -17.80
CA GLY A 81 -2.60 3.20 -17.78
C GLY A 81 -1.83 1.98 -18.29
N GLU A 82 -0.72 2.20 -18.99
CA GLU A 82 0.25 1.14 -19.29
C GLU A 82 1.54 1.40 -18.48
N PRO A 83 1.80 0.66 -17.39
CA PRO A 83 1.00 -0.42 -16.80
C PRO A 83 -0.12 0.07 -15.85
N PRO A 84 -1.20 -0.72 -15.66
CA PRO A 84 -2.23 -0.43 -14.66
C PRO A 84 -1.69 -0.38 -13.24
N CYS A 85 -2.34 0.42 -12.40
CA CYS A 85 -1.83 0.68 -11.06
C CYS A 85 -2.91 0.85 -9.99
N ILE A 86 -2.54 0.52 -8.75
CA ILE A 86 -3.33 0.73 -7.54
C ILE A 86 -2.82 2.02 -6.88
N VAL A 87 -3.74 2.92 -6.54
CA VAL A 87 -3.44 4.19 -5.86
C VAL A 87 -3.90 4.13 -4.40
N THR A 88 -2.99 4.42 -3.49
CA THR A 88 -3.23 4.48 -2.04
C THR A 88 -2.72 5.78 -1.44
N GLU A 89 -3.08 6.05 -0.19
CA GLU A 89 -2.41 7.12 0.56
C GLU A 89 -0.89 6.90 0.62
N LEU A 90 -0.14 8.00 0.71
CA LEU A 90 1.31 7.96 0.89
C LEU A 90 1.66 7.93 2.37
N MET A 91 2.33 6.85 2.80
CA MET A 91 2.91 6.77 4.13
C MET A 91 4.28 7.46 4.15
N ALA A 92 4.28 8.80 4.32
CA ALA A 92 5.49 9.62 4.23
C ALA A 92 6.61 9.28 5.24
N GLY A 93 6.29 8.53 6.30
CA GLY A 93 7.27 8.04 7.28
C GLY A 93 8.00 6.75 6.88
N GLY A 94 7.66 6.14 5.74
CA GLY A 94 8.20 4.85 5.33
C GLY A 94 7.72 3.68 6.19
N SER A 95 8.39 2.53 6.05
CA SER A 95 8.17 1.36 6.89
C SER A 95 8.82 1.52 8.27
N ILE A 96 8.53 0.61 9.22
CA ILE A 96 9.27 0.60 10.49
C ILE A 96 10.73 0.21 10.21
N GLU A 97 11.01 -0.66 9.24
CA GLU A 97 12.37 -0.97 8.79
C GLU A 97 13.13 0.29 8.32
N ASP A 98 12.49 1.16 7.53
CA ASP A 98 13.06 2.44 7.10
C ASP A 98 13.39 3.34 8.29
N LEU A 99 12.47 3.43 9.27
CA LEU A 99 12.69 4.19 10.50
C LEU A 99 13.91 3.70 11.28
N TYR A 100 14.07 2.37 11.43
CA TYR A 100 15.23 1.79 12.11
C TYR A 100 16.52 2.08 11.36
N ALA A 101 16.53 1.91 10.04
CA ALA A 101 17.69 2.21 9.19
C ALA A 101 18.09 3.68 9.26
N GLN A 102 17.12 4.59 9.18
CA GLN A 102 17.35 6.04 9.28
C GLN A 102 17.95 6.41 10.63
N LYS A 103 17.35 5.94 11.74
CA LYS A 103 17.82 6.26 13.09
C LYS A 103 19.21 5.68 13.36
N ALA A 104 19.50 4.50 12.82
CA ALA A 104 20.83 3.91 12.93
C ALA A 104 21.89 4.76 12.21
N LYS A 105 21.56 5.27 11.02
CA LYS A 105 22.42 6.17 10.26
C LYS A 105 22.64 7.52 10.96
N GLU A 106 21.60 8.11 11.55
CA GLU A 106 21.67 9.38 12.27
C GLU A 106 22.58 9.31 13.51
N THR A 107 22.56 8.19 14.22
CA THR A 107 23.26 8.01 15.50
C THR A 107 24.58 7.25 15.38
N GLY A 108 24.87 6.68 14.21
CA GLY A 108 26.02 5.80 13.98
C GLY A 108 25.97 4.47 14.74
N ASN A 109 24.83 4.12 15.34
CA ASN A 109 24.65 2.94 16.18
C ASN A 109 23.27 2.32 15.92
N PRO A 110 23.07 1.00 16.13
CA PRO A 110 21.75 0.40 16.03
C PRO A 110 20.74 1.12 16.94
N TRP A 111 19.64 1.58 16.34
CA TRP A 111 18.58 2.22 17.10
C TRP A 111 17.65 1.17 17.71
N VAL A 112 17.16 1.44 18.91
CA VAL A 112 16.22 0.58 19.63
C VAL A 112 15.00 1.41 20.02
N ALA A 113 13.83 0.99 19.56
CA ALA A 113 12.57 1.60 19.96
C ALA A 113 12.33 1.42 21.47
N SER A 114 11.78 2.47 22.10
CA SER A 114 11.40 2.37 23.51
C SER A 114 10.25 1.36 23.70
N ARG A 115 10.13 0.79 24.91
CA ARG A 115 9.01 -0.11 25.26
C ARG A 115 7.65 0.51 24.98
N ARG A 116 7.50 1.82 25.21
CA ARG A 116 6.26 2.56 24.94
C ARG A 116 5.94 2.62 23.45
N GLN A 117 6.94 2.86 22.60
CA GLN A 117 6.75 2.90 21.14
C GLN A 117 6.36 1.52 20.61
N LEU A 118 7.10 0.48 20.98
CA LEU A 118 6.79 -0.90 20.61
C LEU A 118 5.37 -1.29 21.03
N HIS A 119 4.98 -0.96 22.26
CA HIS A 119 3.62 -1.21 22.74
C HIS A 119 2.56 -0.48 21.89
N GLY A 120 2.81 0.79 21.54
CA GLY A 120 1.92 1.56 20.66
C GLY A 120 1.74 0.89 19.30
N TRP A 121 2.83 0.58 18.60
CA TRP A 121 2.79 -0.08 17.30
C TRP A 121 2.07 -1.43 17.36
N MET A 122 2.36 -2.26 18.37
CA MET A 122 1.67 -3.54 18.54
C MET A 122 0.17 -3.37 18.77
N CYS A 123 -0.24 -2.40 19.59
CA CYS A 123 -1.66 -2.12 19.79
C CYS A 123 -2.34 -1.72 18.48
N ASP A 124 -1.69 -0.89 17.66
CA ASP A 124 -2.25 -0.43 16.40
C ASP A 124 -2.35 -1.55 15.38
N VAL A 125 -1.30 -2.37 15.23
CA VAL A 125 -1.32 -3.59 14.41
C VAL A 125 -2.44 -4.53 14.84
N LEU A 126 -2.57 -4.81 16.14
CA LEU A 126 -3.60 -5.71 16.65
C LEU A 126 -5.03 -5.18 16.41
N ARG A 127 -5.24 -3.86 16.50
CA ARG A 127 -6.53 -3.23 16.15
C ARG A 127 -6.85 -3.38 14.67
N ALA A 128 -5.87 -3.14 13.79
CA ALA A 128 -6.03 -3.34 12.35
C ALA A 128 -6.34 -4.81 12.01
N LEU A 129 -5.61 -5.75 12.61
CA LEU A 129 -5.84 -7.20 12.41
C LEU A 129 -7.20 -7.64 12.94
N ARG A 130 -7.61 -7.14 14.10
CA ARG A 130 -8.95 -7.39 14.62
C ARG A 130 -10.02 -6.95 13.62
N PHE A 131 -9.89 -5.75 13.05
CA PHE A 131 -10.80 -5.26 12.01
C PHE A 131 -10.84 -6.20 10.79
N LEU A 132 -9.69 -6.66 10.31
CA LEU A 132 -9.62 -7.61 9.18
C LEU A 132 -10.27 -8.97 9.50
N HIS A 133 -10.11 -9.46 10.73
CA HIS A 133 -10.63 -10.76 11.15
C HIS A 133 -12.14 -10.74 11.47
N GLU A 134 -12.65 -9.64 12.04
CA GLU A 134 -14.05 -9.49 12.45
C GLU A 134 -14.96 -8.95 11.32
N GLY A 135 -14.39 -8.63 10.15
CA GLY A 135 -15.15 -8.18 8.98
C GLY A 135 -16.17 -9.20 8.47
N SER A 136 -17.05 -8.75 7.56
CA SER A 136 -18.07 -9.61 6.93
C SER A 136 -17.48 -10.84 6.24
N ARG A 137 -16.24 -10.74 5.78
CA ARG A 137 -15.37 -11.86 5.43
C ARG A 137 -14.13 -11.76 6.31
N CYS A 138 -13.76 -12.86 6.95
CA CYS A 138 -12.50 -12.94 7.69
C CYS A 138 -11.32 -12.89 6.72
N ILE A 139 -10.51 -11.84 6.82
CA ILE A 139 -9.32 -11.63 5.97
C ILE A 139 -8.07 -11.93 6.78
N ILE A 140 -7.28 -12.92 6.34
CA ILE A 140 -5.99 -13.25 6.95
C ILE A 140 -4.90 -12.52 6.16
N HIS A 141 -4.13 -11.63 6.82
CA HIS A 141 -3.09 -10.81 6.17
C HIS A 141 -1.95 -11.63 5.55
N ARG A 142 -1.53 -12.73 6.20
CA ARG A 142 -0.48 -13.69 5.78
C ARG A 142 0.96 -13.17 5.69
N ASP A 143 1.20 -11.87 5.57
CA ASP A 143 2.56 -11.29 5.48
C ASP A 143 2.80 -10.13 6.46
N ILE A 144 2.53 -10.35 7.76
CA ILE A 144 2.79 -9.33 8.79
C ILE A 144 4.28 -9.32 9.12
N LYS A 145 4.93 -8.17 8.94
CA LYS A 145 6.35 -7.95 9.23
C LYS A 145 6.60 -6.48 9.63
N PRO A 146 7.74 -6.16 10.27
CA PRO A 146 8.16 -4.78 10.55
C PRO A 146 8.30 -3.94 9.27
#